data_AF-A0A5A9EUK5-F1
#
_entry.id   AF-A0A5A9EUK5-F1
#
_cell.length_a   1.000
_cell.length_b   1.000
_cell.length_c   1.000
_cell.angle_alpha   90.00
_cell.angle_beta   90.00
_cell.angle_gamma   90.00
#
_symmetry.space_group_name_H-M   'P 1'
#
loop_
_entity.id
_entity.type
_entity.pdbx_description
1 polymer ?
#
loop_
_entity_poly.entity_id
_entity_poly.type
_entity_poly.pdbx_seq_one_letter_code
_entity_poly.pdbx_strand_id
1 'polypeptide(L)' 'MSVVNPEDVLREVVRQFPASPADIAGRLNMQGGYAIVSIGKVMSSLHQAGYLQGTQRLGRMIYRPTEKGRSYVSNF' A
#
# COMPACT_ATOMS: atom_id res chain seq x y z
N MET A 1 8.09 -3.76 -18.32
CA MET A 1 7.91 -2.78 -17.23
C MET A 1 6.66 -3.20 -16.46
N SER A 2 6.80 -3.79 -15.27
CA SER A 2 5.61 -4.15 -14.48
C SER A 2 5.02 -2.89 -13.89
N VAL A 3 3.84 -2.51 -14.39
CA VAL A 3 3.06 -1.40 -13.86
C VAL A 3 2.51 -1.83 -12.50
N VAL A 4 2.76 -1.05 -11.46
CA VAL A 4 2.17 -1.28 -10.14
C VAL A 4 0.72 -0.83 -10.18
N ASN A 5 -0.23 -1.75 -10.02
CA ASN A 5 -1.64 -1.39 -9.94
C ASN A 5 -1.99 -0.88 -8.52
N PRO A 6 -2.54 0.34 -8.37
CA PRO A 6 -2.97 0.86 -7.07
C PRO A 6 -4.01 -0.02 -6.36
N GLU A 7 -4.85 -0.72 -7.11
CA GLU A 7 -5.89 -1.59 -6.56
C GLU A 7 -5.28 -2.82 -5.87
N ASP A 8 -4.28 -3.45 -6.49
CA ASP A 8 -3.56 -4.59 -5.91
C ASP A 8 -2.83 -4.18 -4.63
N VAL A 9 -2.21 -2.99 -4.64
CA VAL A 9 -1.57 -2.42 -3.45
C VAL A 9 -2.60 -2.19 -2.33
N LEU A 10 -3.74 -1.58 -2.64
CA LEU A 10 -4.78 -1.33 -1.64
C LEU A 10 -5.35 -2.64 -1.08
N ARG A 11 -5.60 -3.64 -1.93
CA ARG A 11 -6.06 -4.97 -1.52
C ARG A 11 -5.09 -5.64 -0.55
N GLU A 12 -3.80 -5.63 -0.86
CA GLU A 12 -2.79 -6.23 0.01
C GLU A 12 -2.64 -5.46 1.33
N VAL A 13 -2.76 -4.13 1.33
CA VAL A 13 -2.79 -3.33 2.57
C VAL A 13 -4.03 -3.64 3.41
N VAL A 14 -5.20 -3.84 2.78
CA VAL A 14 -6.43 -4.25 3.48
C VAL A 14 -6.31 -5.64 4.08
N ARG A 15 -5.61 -6.56 3.42
CA ARG A 15 -5.37 -7.92 3.93
C ARG A 15 -4.34 -7.96 5.07
N GLN A 16 -3.41 -7.01 5.11
CA GLN A 16 -2.20 -7.14 5.91
C GLN A 16 -1.85 -5.91 6.74
N PHE A 17 -2.87 -5.20 7.23
CA PHE A 17 -2.63 -4.01 8.05
C PHE A 17 -2.21 -4.36 9.48
N PRO A 18 -1.26 -3.59 10.05
CA PRO A 18 -0.49 -2.51 9.43
C PRO A 18 0.63 -3.01 8.49
N ALA A 19 0.81 -2.37 7.32
CA ALA A 19 1.82 -2.75 6.32
C ALA A 19 2.74 -1.60 5.89
N SER A 20 4.01 -1.90 5.61
CA SER A 20 4.97 -0.98 4.99
C SER A 20 5.09 -1.25 3.47
N PRO A 21 5.67 -0.31 2.69
CA PRO A 21 5.91 -0.53 1.27
C PRO A 21 6.74 -1.77 0.94
N ALA A 22 7.66 -2.16 1.84
CA ALA A 22 8.46 -3.37 1.66
C ALA A 22 7.63 -4.64 1.82
N ASP A 23 6.69 -4.67 2.78
CA ASP A 23 5.81 -5.81 3.01
C ASP A 23 4.91 -6.06 1.78
N ILE A 24 4.34 -4.98 1.24
CA ILE A 24 3.49 -5.05 0.04
C ILE A 24 4.30 -5.46 -1.20
N ALA A 25 5.52 -4.92 -1.38
CA ALA A 25 6.39 -5.30 -2.48
C ALA A 25 6.69 -6.82 -2.46
N GLY A 26 6.97 -7.37 -1.28
CA GLY A 26 7.17 -8.82 -1.11
C GLY A 26 5.95 -9.65 -1.49
N ARG A 27 4.74 -9.18 -1.15
CA ARG A 27 3.48 -9.88 -1.48
C ARG A 27 3.12 -9.87 -2.95
N LEU A 28 3.41 -8.76 -3.63
CA LEU A 28 3.19 -8.65 -5.07
C LEU A 28 4.31 -9.34 -5.88
N ASN A 29 5.17 -10.14 -5.23
CA ASN A 29 6.35 -10.77 -5.83
C ASN A 29 7.23 -9.78 -6.61
N MET A 30 7.22 -8.51 -6.20
CA MET A 30 8.00 -7.47 -6.84
C MET A 30 9.37 -7.37 -6.17
N GLN A 31 10.41 -7.74 -6.91
CA GLN A 31 11.79 -7.72 -6.40
C GLN A 31 12.55 -6.47 -6.88
N GLY A 32 13.50 -6.02 -6.06
CA GLY A 32 14.39 -4.89 -6.35
C GLY A 32 13.99 -3.57 -5.69
N GLY A 33 14.98 -2.72 -5.43
CA GLY A 33 14.77 -1.43 -4.74
C GLY A 33 13.76 -0.50 -5.43
N TYR A 34 13.64 -0.60 -6.75
CA TYR A 34 12.65 0.16 -7.54
C TYR A 34 11.20 -0.22 -7.20
N ALA A 35 10.93 -1.48 -6.83
CA ALA A 35 9.61 -1.94 -6.45
C ALA A 35 9.14 -1.25 -5.16
N ILE A 36 9.99 -1.23 -4.14
CA ILE A 36 9.69 -0.60 -2.84
C ILE A 36 9.38 0.89 -3.03
N VAL A 37 10.17 1.59 -3.85
CA VAL A 37 9.96 3.02 -4.16
C VAL A 37 8.63 3.24 -4.90
N SER A 38 8.33 2.40 -5.89
CA SER A 38 7.10 2.50 -6.68
C SER A 38 5.86 2.22 -5.84
N ILE A 39 5.89 1.16 -5.03
CA ILE A 39 4.85 0.84 -4.05
C ILE A 39 4.69 1.98 -3.05
N GLY A 40 5.79 2.54 -2.55
CA GLY A 40 5.77 3.69 -1.64
C GLY A 40 5.07 4.90 -2.24
N LYS A 41 5.31 5.21 -3.53
CA LYS A 41 4.59 6.27 -4.25
C LYS A 41 3.09 5.99 -4.33
N VAL A 42 2.70 4.77 -4.70
CA VAL A 42 1.29 4.36 -4.78
C VAL A 42 0.60 4.45 -3.41
N MET A 43 1.22 3.92 -2.36
CA MET A 43 0.68 3.99 -0.99
C MET A 43 0.55 5.43 -0.50
N SER A 44 1.50 6.30 -0.86
CA SER A 44 1.42 7.74 -0.58
C SER A 44 0.24 8.40 -1.30
N SER A 45 0.02 8.10 -2.58
CA SER A 45 -1.15 8.59 -3.33
C SER A 45 -2.47 8.08 -2.74
N LEU A 46 -2.55 6.80 -2.36
CA LEU A 46 -3.72 6.23 -1.69
C LEU A 46 -3.97 6.89 -0.31
N HIS A 47 -2.91 7.29 0.38
CA HIS A 47 -3.01 8.05 1.62
C HIS A 47 -3.56 9.47 1.39
N GLN A 48 -3.03 10.19 0.40
CA GLN A 48 -3.52 11.52 0.02
C GLN A 48 -5.00 11.48 -0.44
N ALA A 49 -5.41 10.40 -1.10
CA ALA A 49 -6.79 10.18 -1.51
C ALA A 49 -7.72 9.69 -0.38
N GLY A 50 -7.19 9.47 0.84
CA GLY A 50 -7.95 9.08 2.03
C GLY A 50 -8.31 7.59 2.10
N TYR A 51 -7.77 6.74 1.23
CA TYR A 51 -7.95 5.28 1.32
C TYR A 51 -7.04 4.64 2.36
N LEU A 52 -5.87 5.24 2.62
CA LEU A 52 -4.92 4.79 3.62
C LEU A 52 -4.62 5.90 4.65
N GLN A 53 -4.29 5.48 5.86
CA GLN A 53 -3.74 6.32 6.91
C GLN A 53 -2.29 5.90 7.15
N GLY A 54 -1.35 6.80 6.83
CA GLY A 54 0.07 6.61 7.08
C GLY A 54 0.48 7.06 8.48
N THR A 55 1.33 6.29 9.15
CA THR A 55 1.95 6.64 10.43
C THR A 55 3.43 6.31 10.38
N GLN A 56 4.28 7.20 10.91
CA GLN A 56 5.71 6.93 11.02
C GLN A 56 5.97 6.16 12.31
N ARG A 57 6.54 4.95 12.21
CA ARG A 57 6.97 4.14 13.36
C ARG A 57 8.41 3.70 13.15
N LEU A 58 9.29 4.00 14.12
CA LEU A 58 10.71 3.61 14.09
C LEU A 58 11.42 4.00 12.78
N GLY A 59 11.15 5.21 12.27
CA GLY A 59 11.72 5.71 11.01
C GLY A 59 11.14 5.09 9.73
N ARG A 60 10.12 4.22 9.83
CA ARG A 60 9.44 3.59 8.69
C ARG A 60 8.00 4.09 8.55
N MET A 61 7.57 4.31 7.32
CA MET A 61 6.18 4.66 7.03
C MET A 61 5.33 3.39 6.99
N ILE A 62 4.30 3.35 7.83
CA ILE A 62 3.39 2.21 7.98
C ILE A 62 1.98 2.70 7.69
N TYR A 63 1.28 1.98 6.82
CA TYR A 63 -0.05 2.35 6.36
C TYR A 63 -1.11 1.39 6.90
N ARG A 64 -2.30 1.93 7.15
CA ARG A 64 -3.51 1.20 7.53
C ARG A 64 -4.65 1.61 6.60
N PRO A 65 -5.56 0.71 6.21
CA PRO A 65 -6.71 1.06 5.41
C PRO A 65 -7.72 1.86 6.25
N THR A 66 -8.24 2.94 5.68
CA THR A 66 -9.38 3.66 6.24
C THR A 66 -10.67 2.89 5.94
N GLU A 67 -11.80 3.32 6.52
CA GLU A 67 -13.11 2.79 6.16
C GLU A 67 -13.38 2.94 4.65
N LYS A 68 -13.04 4.10 4.08
CA LYS A 68 -13.10 4.34 2.62
C LYS A 68 -12.27 3.32 1.84
N GLY A 69 -11.05 3.04 2.28
CA GLY A 69 -10.17 2.03 1.67
C GLY A 69 -10.75 0.62 1.69
N ARG A 70 -11.34 0.22 2.83
CA ARG A 70 -11.97 -1.09 2.99
C ARG A 70 -13.22 -1.22 2.12
N SER A 71 -14.10 -0.22 2.17
CA SER A 71 -15.33 -0.21 1.37
C SER A 71 -15.04 -0.21 -0.13
N TYR A 72 -13.98 0.47 -0.57
CA TYR A 72 -13.56 0.42 -1.96
C TYR A 72 -13.19 -1.01 -2.38
N VAL A 73 -12.39 -1.72 -1.58
CA VAL A 73 -12.00 -3.12 -1.88
C VAL A 73 -13.19 -4.08 -1.81
N SER A 74 -14.12 -3.91 -0.88
CA SER A 74 -15.28 -4.79 -0.71
C SER A 74 -16.35 -4.67 -1.81
N ASN A 75 -16.28 -3.65 -2.68
CA ASN A 75 -17.24 -3.44 -3.77
C ASN A 75 -16.80 -4.05 -5.12
N PHE A 76 -15.71 -4.81 -5.15
CA PHE A 76 -15.19 -5.52 -6.33
C PHE A 76 -15.19 -7.03 -6.11
#